data_AF-A0A2V9BFS3-F1
#
_entry.id   AF-A0A2V9BFS3-F1
#
_cell.length_a   1.000
_cell.length_b   1.000
_cell.length_c   1.000
_cell.angle_alpha   90.00
_cell.angle_beta   90.00
_cell.angle_gamma   90.00
#
_symmetry.space_group_name_H-M   'P 1'
#
loop_
_entity.id
_entity.type
_entity.pdbx_description
1 polymer ?
#
loop_
_entity_poly.entity_id
_entity_poly.type
_entity_poly.pdbx_seq_one_letter_code
_entity_poly.pdbx_strand_id
1 'polypeptide(L)'
;MRIGTDGSTVPLPPILASVTPPVVPGNALVPGANISFVPNSQVQDPQWKPGSHNTWDFTIQRELPGKSRVEVGYVGHTARNIYQGIDLNQVPFFMVAGGQSFAQAFDALAADPNLTKNQTQFPVAPQPFFETALAGSNKFCVGFANCTAGVASSFSGDVANQRVRNTFNGIQSQFSFGPATNAATQFTNFFYWSSLAKSNYNAAFVSYHIRAYRGLTLDTNFTYRHSQTVTILITTTGLQDLIVSTFSPCWASGSCLSMAKPRG
;
A
#
# COMPACT_ATOMS: atom_id res chain seq x y z
N MET A 1 -19.70 -6.15 36.52
CA MET A 1 -20.90 -6.21 37.38
C MET A 1 -21.53 -7.57 37.20
N ARG A 2 -21.82 -8.30 38.28
CA ARG A 2 -22.51 -9.60 38.18
C ARG A 2 -24.01 -9.32 38.29
N ILE A 3 -24.81 -9.79 37.32
CA ILE A 3 -26.27 -9.66 37.39
C ILE A 3 -26.76 -10.46 38.61
N GLY A 4 -27.51 -9.82 39.49
CA GLY A 4 -28.11 -10.44 40.67
C GLY A 4 -27.61 -9.89 42.01
N THR A 5 -26.29 -9.82 42.25
CA THR A 5 -25.74 -9.32 43.52
C THR A 5 -25.75 -7.79 43.62
N ASP A 6 -25.67 -7.11 42.47
CA ASP A 6 -25.50 -5.65 42.39
C ASP A 6 -26.78 -4.92 41.90
N GLY A 7 -27.94 -5.60 41.89
CA GLY A 7 -29.23 -5.08 41.42
C GLY A 7 -29.75 -5.75 40.13
N SER A 8 -31.07 -5.67 39.92
CA SER A 8 -31.78 -6.24 38.75
C SER A 8 -31.71 -5.36 37.50
N THR A 9 -31.03 -4.22 37.57
CA THR A 9 -30.89 -3.28 36.46
C THR A 9 -29.42 -3.03 36.18
N VAL A 10 -28.99 -3.35 34.97
CA VAL A 10 -27.69 -2.92 34.44
C VAL A 10 -27.95 -1.54 33.81
N PRO A 11 -27.31 -0.45 34.28
CA PRO A 11 -27.40 0.84 33.61
C PRO A 11 -26.80 0.68 32.21
N LEU A 12 -27.67 0.52 31.21
CA LEU A 12 -27.24 0.57 29.83
C LEU A 12 -26.92 2.03 29.51
N PRO A 13 -25.82 2.30 28.79
CA PRO A 13 -25.60 3.62 28.23
C PRO A 13 -26.87 4.06 27.46
N PRO A 14 -27.32 5.32 27.58
CA PRO A 14 -28.47 5.80 26.84
C PRO A 14 -28.25 5.54 25.36
N ILE A 15 -29.23 4.87 24.73
CA ILE A 15 -29.24 4.66 23.29
C ILE A 15 -29.36 6.05 22.66
N LEU A 16 -28.30 6.49 21.97
CA LEU A 16 -28.28 7.78 21.29
C LEU A 16 -29.42 7.87 20.26
N ALA A 17 -29.91 9.08 19.99
CA ALA A 17 -31.04 9.33 19.12
C ALA A 17 -30.94 8.55 17.80
N SER A 18 -32.01 7.85 17.43
CA SER A 18 -32.09 7.11 16.18
C SER A 18 -31.91 8.07 15.00
N VAL A 19 -30.81 7.94 14.27
CA VAL A 19 -30.63 8.64 12.99
C VAL A 19 -31.55 7.98 11.97
N THR A 20 -32.35 8.77 11.25
CA THR A 20 -33.26 8.24 10.22
C THR A 20 -32.42 7.72 9.05
N PRO A 21 -32.52 6.42 8.69
CA PRO A 21 -31.83 5.91 7.52
C PRO A 21 -32.32 6.62 6.23
N PRO A 22 -31.43 6.86 5.25
CA PRO A 22 -30.01 6.51 5.24
C PRO A 22 -29.17 7.44 6.13
N VAL A 23 -28.20 6.87 6.83
CA VAL A 23 -27.18 7.65 7.56
C VAL A 23 -26.18 8.17 6.54
N VAL A 24 -26.09 9.50 6.41
CA VAL A 24 -25.22 10.20 5.46
C VAL A 24 -24.24 11.05 6.27
N PRO A 25 -22.98 10.58 6.43
CA PRO A 25 -21.95 11.35 7.09
C PRO A 25 -21.45 12.46 6.18
N GLY A 26 -21.19 13.64 6.72
CA GLY A 26 -20.67 14.73 5.92
C GLY A 26 -20.44 16.03 6.68
N ASN A 27 -19.69 16.93 6.06
CA ASN A 27 -19.67 18.34 6.41
C ASN A 27 -20.73 19.12 5.61
N ALA A 28 -20.77 20.44 5.75
CA ALA A 28 -21.74 21.31 5.07
C ALA A 28 -21.68 21.26 3.52
N LEU A 29 -20.62 20.69 2.93
CA LEU A 29 -20.48 20.53 1.48
C LEU A 29 -21.23 19.29 0.95
N VAL A 30 -21.78 18.45 1.82
CA VAL A 30 -22.45 17.20 1.46
C VAL A 30 -23.97 17.39 1.60
N PRO A 31 -24.71 17.51 0.49
CA PRO A 31 -26.17 17.61 0.54
C PRO A 31 -26.78 16.41 1.25
N GLY A 32 -27.67 16.67 2.22
CA GLY A 32 -28.35 15.62 2.97
C GLY A 32 -27.52 14.93 4.04
N ALA A 33 -26.34 15.45 4.40
CA ALA A 33 -25.59 14.97 5.56
C ALA A 33 -26.42 15.12 6.85
N ASN A 34 -26.65 14.01 7.55
CA ASN A 34 -27.44 13.95 8.79
C ASN A 34 -26.61 13.56 10.02
N ILE A 35 -25.34 13.21 9.82
CA ILE A 35 -24.35 13.09 10.88
C ILE A 35 -23.04 13.77 10.49
N SER A 36 -22.27 14.19 11.50
CA SER A 36 -20.94 14.78 11.30
C SER A 36 -19.98 13.82 10.58
N PHE A 37 -18.93 14.40 10.00
CA PHE A 37 -17.78 13.68 9.44
C PHE A 37 -17.31 12.54 10.35
N VAL A 38 -17.05 11.37 9.77
CA VAL A 38 -16.64 10.17 10.51
C VAL A 38 -15.21 9.77 10.13
N PRO A 39 -14.30 9.51 11.10
CA PRO A 39 -12.92 9.17 10.76
C PRO A 39 -12.77 7.89 9.92
N ASN A 40 -13.60 6.88 10.17
CA ASN A 40 -13.50 5.57 9.52
C ASN A 40 -14.87 5.09 9.05
N SER A 41 -14.97 4.70 7.79
CA SER A 41 -16.07 3.90 7.26
C SER A 41 -15.57 2.49 6.93
N GLN A 42 -16.39 1.48 7.21
CA GLN A 42 -16.10 0.08 6.92
C GLN A 42 -17.28 -0.51 6.16
N VAL A 43 -17.03 -0.90 4.92
CA VAL A 43 -18.03 -1.51 4.04
C VAL A 43 -17.53 -2.85 3.57
N GLN A 44 -18.41 -3.83 3.55
CA GLN A 44 -18.15 -5.15 2.97
C GLN A 44 -18.64 -5.18 1.53
N ASP A 45 -17.86 -5.78 0.66
CA ASP A 45 -18.24 -6.02 -0.73
C ASP A 45 -19.48 -6.91 -0.80
N PRO A 46 -20.63 -6.41 -1.32
CA PRO A 46 -21.83 -7.23 -1.46
C PRO A 46 -21.66 -8.43 -2.40
N GLN A 47 -20.64 -8.39 -3.28
CA GLN A 47 -20.30 -9.45 -4.23
C GLN A 47 -19.12 -10.30 -3.75
N TRP A 48 -18.81 -10.28 -2.44
CA TRP A 48 -17.72 -11.05 -1.86
C TRP A 48 -17.80 -12.53 -2.22
N LYS A 49 -16.65 -13.09 -2.60
CA LYS A 49 -16.49 -14.50 -2.95
C LYS A 49 -15.50 -15.16 -1.99
N PRO A 50 -15.75 -16.41 -1.57
CA PRO A 50 -14.76 -17.18 -0.84
C PRO A 50 -13.44 -17.30 -1.61
N GLY A 51 -12.33 -17.18 -0.87
CA GLY A 51 -10.98 -17.43 -1.36
C GLY A 51 -10.82 -18.85 -1.87
N SER A 52 -10.08 -19.02 -2.96
CA SER A 52 -9.68 -20.35 -3.44
C SER A 52 -8.20 -20.39 -3.76
N HIS A 53 -7.58 -21.53 -3.45
CA HIS A 53 -6.15 -21.75 -3.58
C HIS A 53 -5.90 -23.08 -4.28
N ASN A 54 -5.12 -23.04 -5.36
CA ASN A 54 -4.66 -24.22 -6.09
C ASN A 54 -3.15 -24.33 -5.94
N THR A 55 -2.68 -25.50 -5.57
CA THR A 55 -1.26 -25.82 -5.43
C THR A 55 -0.88 -26.96 -6.35
N TRP A 56 0.32 -26.88 -6.88
CA TRP A 56 0.93 -27.94 -7.67
C TRP A 56 2.34 -28.17 -7.16
N ASP A 57 2.67 -29.41 -6.90
CA ASP A 57 4.01 -29.84 -6.58
C ASP A 57 4.40 -30.99 -7.51
N PHE A 58 5.64 -30.97 -7.95
CA PHE A 58 6.21 -32.03 -8.77
C PHE A 58 7.64 -32.21 -8.33
N THR A 59 8.03 -33.44 -7.99
CA THR A 59 9.43 -33.75 -7.68
C THR A 59 9.79 -35.07 -8.35
N ILE A 60 10.90 -35.07 -9.08
CA ILE A 60 11.48 -36.27 -9.66
C ILE A 60 12.90 -36.42 -9.15
N GLN A 61 13.23 -37.66 -8.79
CA GLN A 61 14.55 -38.05 -8.35
C GLN A 61 15.02 -39.20 -9.21
N ARG A 62 16.26 -39.14 -9.66
CA ARG A 62 16.87 -40.19 -10.46
C ARG A 62 18.30 -40.45 -10.02
N GLU A 63 18.59 -41.72 -9.75
CA GLU A 63 19.96 -42.20 -9.66
C GLU A 63 20.55 -42.31 -11.06
N LEU A 64 21.74 -41.75 -11.21
CA LEU A 64 22.52 -41.76 -12.43
C LEU A 64 23.78 -42.62 -12.23
N PRO A 65 24.36 -43.16 -13.31
CA PRO A 65 25.65 -43.85 -13.22
C PRO A 65 26.71 -43.01 -12.53
N GLY A 66 27.69 -43.68 -11.91
CA GLY A 66 28.78 -43.00 -11.21
C GLY A 66 28.42 -42.49 -9.82
N LYS A 67 27.64 -43.26 -9.04
CA LYS A 67 27.26 -42.93 -7.66
C LYS A 67 26.67 -41.53 -7.51
N SER A 68 25.89 -41.11 -8.52
CA SER A 68 25.33 -39.76 -8.57
C SER A 68 23.80 -39.81 -8.57
N ARG A 69 23.18 -38.77 -8.02
CA ARG A 69 21.73 -38.60 -7.93
C ARG A 69 21.39 -37.17 -8.32
N VAL A 70 20.40 -37.04 -9.18
CA VAL A 70 19.78 -35.76 -9.51
C VAL A 70 18.36 -35.73 -8.95
N GLU A 71 17.98 -34.60 -8.43
CA GLU A 71 16.64 -34.31 -7.96
C GLU A 71 16.21 -32.97 -8.56
N VAL A 72 15.01 -32.95 -9.13
CA VAL A 72 14.42 -31.75 -9.70
C VAL A 72 13.03 -31.62 -9.13
N GLY A 73 12.74 -30.47 -8.54
CA GLY A 73 11.44 -30.20 -7.97
C GLY A 73 10.88 -28.86 -8.41
N TYR A 74 9.57 -28.77 -8.37
CA TYR A 74 8.78 -27.59 -8.67
C TYR A 74 7.64 -27.50 -7.67
N VAL A 75 7.36 -26.29 -7.20
CA VAL A 75 6.16 -25.97 -6.44
C VAL A 75 5.58 -24.66 -6.96
N GLY A 76 4.29 -24.66 -7.24
CA GLY A 76 3.56 -23.48 -7.64
C GLY A 76 2.24 -23.38 -6.90
N HIS A 77 1.75 -22.16 -6.74
CA HIS A 77 0.39 -21.95 -6.28
C HIS A 77 -0.26 -20.74 -6.94
N THR A 78 -1.57 -20.81 -7.10
CA THR A 78 -2.40 -19.67 -7.47
C THR A 78 -3.51 -19.51 -6.43
N ALA A 79 -3.73 -18.29 -5.97
CA ALA A 79 -4.84 -17.93 -5.11
C ALA A 79 -5.66 -16.81 -5.76
N ARG A 80 -6.98 -16.89 -5.65
CA ARG A 80 -7.94 -15.87 -6.10
C ARG A 80 -8.97 -15.64 -5.01
N ASN A 81 -9.68 -14.52 -5.12
CA ASN A 81 -10.69 -14.10 -4.16
C ASN A 81 -10.13 -13.92 -2.73
N ILE A 82 -8.87 -13.49 -2.62
CA ILE A 82 -8.23 -13.31 -1.32
C ILE A 82 -8.85 -12.07 -0.66
N TYR A 83 -9.18 -12.20 0.62
CA TYR A 83 -9.71 -11.09 1.43
C TYR A 83 -8.68 -9.97 1.54
N GLN A 84 -9.06 -8.76 1.15
CA GLN A 84 -8.22 -7.57 1.24
C GLN A 84 -9.05 -6.34 1.61
N GLY A 85 -8.41 -5.39 2.28
CA GLY A 85 -8.99 -4.08 2.59
C GLY A 85 -8.45 -3.02 1.65
N ILE A 86 -9.36 -2.39 0.90
CA ILE A 86 -9.04 -1.28 0.00
C ILE A 86 -9.48 0.02 0.67
N ASP A 87 -8.72 1.11 0.54
CA ASP A 87 -9.19 2.43 0.94
C ASP A 87 -9.63 3.20 -0.30
N LEU A 88 -10.93 3.48 -0.39
CA LEU A 88 -11.48 4.22 -1.53
C LEU A 88 -11.11 5.71 -1.51
N ASN A 89 -10.53 6.20 -0.41
CA ASN A 89 -9.94 7.54 -0.30
C ASN A 89 -8.41 7.52 -0.45
N GLN A 90 -7.84 6.49 -1.09
CA GLN A 90 -6.43 6.51 -1.47
C GLN A 90 -6.12 7.73 -2.34
N VAL A 91 -4.93 8.31 -2.13
CA VAL A 91 -4.48 9.46 -2.91
C VAL A 91 -4.43 9.09 -4.39
N PRO A 92 -5.08 9.85 -5.29
CA PRO A 92 -5.04 9.59 -6.72
C PRO A 92 -3.73 10.13 -7.31
N PHE A 93 -2.62 9.39 -7.12
CA PHE A 93 -1.28 9.79 -7.56
C PHE A 93 -1.18 10.12 -9.07
N PHE A 94 -1.99 9.47 -9.91
CA PHE A 94 -2.03 9.68 -11.35
C PHE A 94 -3.01 10.76 -11.81
N MET A 95 -3.65 11.49 -10.89
CA MET A 95 -4.52 12.61 -11.22
C MET A 95 -3.73 13.68 -11.96
N VAL A 96 -4.23 14.14 -13.11
CA VAL A 96 -3.57 15.16 -13.95
C VAL A 96 -4.32 16.48 -13.87
N ALA A 97 -3.57 17.55 -13.63
CA ALA A 97 -4.03 18.93 -13.76
C ALA A 97 -2.89 19.76 -14.38
N GLY A 98 -3.22 20.69 -15.27
CA GLY A 98 -2.19 21.50 -15.96
C GLY A 98 -1.20 20.69 -16.81
N GLY A 99 -1.57 19.47 -17.23
CA GLY A 99 -0.70 18.57 -18.00
C GLY A 99 0.35 17.81 -17.18
N GLN A 100 0.36 17.93 -15.85
CA GLN A 100 1.27 17.23 -14.94
C GLN A 100 0.47 16.34 -13.97
N SER A 101 0.98 15.14 -13.64
CA SER A 101 0.35 14.32 -12.62
C SER A 101 0.68 14.80 -11.20
N PHE A 102 -0.19 14.52 -10.23
CA PHE A 102 0.07 14.84 -8.83
C PHE A 102 1.36 14.21 -8.32
N ALA A 103 1.65 12.95 -8.68
CA ALA A 103 2.91 12.29 -8.32
C ALA A 103 4.12 13.06 -8.84
N GLN A 104 4.11 13.44 -10.12
CA GLN A 104 5.21 14.22 -10.72
C GLN A 104 5.39 15.57 -10.04
N ALA A 105 4.29 16.25 -9.71
CA ALA A 105 4.33 17.54 -9.02
C ALA A 105 4.86 17.41 -7.58
N PHE A 106 4.44 16.37 -6.86
CA PHE A 106 4.88 16.10 -5.51
C PHE A 106 6.38 15.76 -5.46
N ASP A 107 6.86 14.92 -6.38
CA ASP A 107 8.27 14.54 -6.47
C ASP A 107 9.15 15.75 -6.85
N ALA A 108 8.70 16.55 -7.82
CA ALA A 108 9.40 17.76 -8.21
C ALA A 108 9.46 18.80 -7.07
N LEU A 109 8.37 18.95 -6.32
CA LEU A 109 8.33 19.81 -5.14
C LEU A 109 9.23 19.28 -4.02
N ALA A 110 9.25 17.96 -3.79
CA ALA A 110 10.10 17.32 -2.80
C ALA A 110 11.60 17.44 -3.13
N ALA A 111 11.94 17.48 -4.42
CA ALA A 111 13.31 17.66 -4.90
C ALA A 111 13.79 19.13 -4.91
N ASP A 112 12.89 20.10 -4.72
CA ASP A 112 13.25 21.52 -4.77
C ASP A 112 14.13 21.92 -3.57
N PRO A 113 15.33 22.50 -3.79
CA PRO A 113 16.24 22.88 -2.71
C PRO A 113 15.71 24.02 -1.81
N ASN A 114 14.63 24.69 -2.21
CA ASN A 114 13.99 25.74 -1.45
C ASN A 114 12.78 25.24 -0.65
N LEU A 115 12.40 23.96 -0.72
CA LEU A 115 11.19 23.41 -0.07
C LEU A 115 11.01 23.85 1.40
N THR A 116 12.08 23.81 2.19
CA THR A 116 12.05 24.11 3.63
C THR A 116 12.36 25.58 3.96
N LYS A 117 12.67 26.41 2.96
CA LYS A 117 12.96 27.83 3.15
C LYS A 117 11.67 28.65 3.25
N ASN A 118 11.84 29.92 3.62
CA ASN A 118 10.73 30.88 3.60
C ASN A 118 10.24 31.11 2.15
N GLN A 119 9.04 30.62 1.85
CA GLN A 119 8.47 30.62 0.51
C GLN A 119 8.09 31.99 -0.04
N THR A 120 8.03 33.02 0.81
CA THR A 120 7.81 34.41 0.37
C THR A 120 9.10 35.08 -0.13
N GLN A 121 10.26 34.56 0.28
CA GLN A 121 11.59 35.09 -0.08
C GLN A 121 12.31 34.17 -1.08
N PHE A 122 12.16 32.86 -0.90
CA PHE A 122 12.76 31.81 -1.71
C PHE A 122 11.66 30.86 -2.19
N PRO A 123 10.80 31.29 -3.13
CA PRO A 123 9.73 30.44 -3.63
C PRO A 123 10.31 29.24 -4.36
N VAL A 124 9.72 28.08 -4.12
CA VAL A 124 9.90 26.88 -4.96
C VAL A 124 9.42 27.13 -6.40
N ALA A 125 9.93 26.33 -7.33
CA ALA A 125 9.51 26.39 -8.72
C ALA A 125 8.02 26.01 -8.88
N PRO A 126 7.22 26.76 -9.65
CA PRO A 126 5.81 26.47 -9.84
C PRO A 126 5.62 25.12 -10.54
N GLN A 127 4.75 24.27 -9.99
CA GLN A 127 4.38 22.98 -10.57
C GLN A 127 2.99 23.09 -11.23
N PRO A 128 2.86 22.79 -12.54
CA PRO A 128 1.60 22.92 -13.27
C PRO A 128 0.37 22.29 -12.60
N PHE A 129 0.53 21.16 -11.90
CA PHE A 129 -0.56 20.54 -11.14
C PHE A 129 -1.11 21.48 -10.07
N PHE A 130 -0.25 22.03 -9.19
CA PHE A 130 -0.70 22.89 -8.09
C PHE A 130 -1.24 24.22 -8.60
N GLU A 131 -0.61 24.82 -9.61
CA GLU A 131 -1.09 26.08 -10.20
C GLU A 131 -2.50 25.94 -10.81
N THR A 132 -2.77 24.81 -11.47
CA THR A 132 -4.08 24.58 -12.09
C THR A 132 -5.12 24.11 -11.09
N ALA A 133 -4.75 23.12 -10.25
CA ALA A 133 -5.69 22.54 -9.30
C ALA A 133 -6.10 23.53 -8.22
N LEU A 134 -5.20 24.40 -7.75
CA LEU A 134 -5.47 25.38 -6.70
C LEU A 134 -5.78 26.77 -7.24
N ALA A 135 -6.00 26.92 -8.55
CA ALA A 135 -6.34 28.20 -9.15
C ALA A 135 -7.50 28.89 -8.40
N GLY A 136 -7.26 30.11 -7.92
CA GLY A 136 -8.23 30.86 -7.12
C GLY A 136 -8.25 30.55 -5.62
N SER A 137 -7.38 29.67 -5.11
CA SER A 137 -7.26 29.44 -3.67
C SER A 137 -6.60 30.62 -2.97
N ASN A 138 -7.36 31.31 -2.12
CA ASN A 138 -6.81 32.36 -1.26
C ASN A 138 -5.76 31.83 -0.28
N LYS A 139 -5.87 30.58 0.16
CA LYS A 139 -4.96 29.99 1.14
C LYS A 139 -3.57 29.72 0.56
N PHE A 140 -3.50 29.24 -0.68
CA PHE A 140 -2.25 28.76 -1.26
C PHE A 140 -1.67 29.69 -2.33
N CYS A 141 -2.49 30.51 -2.99
CA CYS A 141 -2.02 31.35 -4.07
C CYS A 141 -1.83 32.82 -3.65
N VAL A 142 -2.65 33.34 -2.72
CA VAL A 142 -2.56 34.74 -2.30
C VAL A 142 -1.45 34.92 -1.27
N GLY A 143 -0.60 35.93 -1.45
CA GLY A 143 0.54 36.20 -0.58
C GLY A 143 1.80 35.39 -0.88
N PHE A 144 1.77 34.55 -1.92
CA PHE A 144 2.89 33.77 -2.42
C PHE A 144 3.16 34.08 -3.89
N ALA A 145 4.37 33.78 -4.38
CA ALA A 145 4.73 34.01 -5.79
C ALA A 145 3.96 33.10 -6.76
N ASN A 146 3.52 31.92 -6.29
CA ASN A 146 2.76 30.92 -7.03
C ASN A 146 2.02 29.99 -6.03
N CYS A 147 1.03 29.23 -6.49
CA CYS A 147 0.24 28.36 -5.61
C CYS A 147 1.09 27.23 -5.01
N THR A 148 2.08 26.75 -5.76
CA THR A 148 3.04 25.74 -5.31
C THR A 148 3.81 26.20 -4.06
N ALA A 149 4.22 27.46 -4.01
CA ALA A 149 4.92 28.06 -2.88
C ALA A 149 4.03 28.14 -1.63
N GLY A 150 2.72 28.38 -1.76
CA GLY A 150 1.80 28.29 -0.62
C GLY A 150 1.60 26.87 -0.12
N VAL A 151 1.58 25.87 -1.02
CA VAL A 151 1.57 24.44 -0.65
C VAL A 151 2.85 24.10 0.11
N ALA A 152 4.02 24.49 -0.40
CA ALA A 152 5.31 24.32 0.25
C ALA A 152 5.34 25.00 1.63
N SER A 153 4.82 26.22 1.73
CA SER A 153 4.78 26.97 3.00
C SER A 153 3.93 26.28 4.07
N SER A 154 2.87 25.57 3.66
CA SER A 154 1.94 24.91 4.57
C SER A 154 2.34 23.48 4.90
N PHE A 155 3.01 22.78 3.97
CA PHE A 155 3.22 21.33 4.02
C PHE A 155 4.66 20.89 3.77
N SER A 156 5.65 21.79 3.79
CA SER A 156 7.08 21.44 3.57
C SER A 156 7.55 20.28 4.44
N GLY A 157 7.13 20.23 5.72
CA GLY A 157 7.44 19.12 6.62
C GLY A 157 6.82 17.79 6.18
N ASP A 158 5.57 17.79 5.71
CA ASP A 158 4.93 16.58 5.19
C ASP A 158 5.57 16.14 3.87
N VAL A 159 5.86 17.07 2.96
CA VAL A 159 6.52 16.79 1.67
C VAL A 159 7.93 16.23 1.89
N ALA A 160 8.73 16.85 2.76
CA ALA A 160 10.08 16.39 3.08
C ALA A 160 10.11 15.00 3.72
N ASN A 161 9.06 14.64 4.46
CA ASN A 161 8.90 13.32 5.07
C ASN A 161 8.06 12.35 4.22
N GLN A 162 7.81 12.66 2.94
CA GLN A 162 7.06 11.82 2.01
C GLN A 162 5.65 11.44 2.51
N ARG A 163 5.01 12.33 3.28
CA ARG A 163 3.65 12.15 3.81
C ARG A 163 2.61 12.60 2.78
N VAL A 164 2.57 11.90 1.66
CA VAL A 164 1.78 12.29 0.48
C VAL A 164 0.28 12.44 0.81
N ARG A 165 -0.27 11.55 1.64
CA ARG A 165 -1.67 11.60 2.07
C ARG A 165 -2.01 12.86 2.87
N ASN A 166 -1.10 13.32 3.72
CA ASN A 166 -1.30 14.52 4.52
C ASN A 166 -1.36 15.76 3.61
N THR A 167 -0.37 15.87 2.70
CA THR A 167 -0.32 16.97 1.74
C THR A 167 -1.56 16.97 0.85
N PHE A 168 -1.91 15.83 0.24
CA PHE A 168 -3.08 15.74 -0.65
C PHE A 168 -4.39 16.07 0.08
N ASN A 169 -4.62 15.49 1.26
CA ASN A 169 -5.83 15.78 2.04
C ASN A 169 -5.88 17.24 2.51
N GLY A 170 -4.73 17.86 2.78
CA GLY A 170 -4.63 19.25 3.21
C GLY A 170 -4.88 20.28 2.10
N ILE A 171 -4.73 19.91 0.83
CA ILE A 171 -4.93 20.80 -0.33
C ILE A 171 -6.24 20.56 -1.07
N GLN A 172 -6.78 19.33 -1.10
CA GLN A 172 -7.86 18.98 -2.02
C GLN A 172 -9.18 19.72 -1.78
N SER A 173 -9.43 20.22 -0.56
CA SER A 173 -10.62 21.06 -0.29
C SER A 173 -10.54 22.45 -0.93
N GLN A 174 -9.38 22.83 -1.44
CA GLN A 174 -9.12 24.10 -2.13
C GLN A 174 -8.99 23.91 -3.65
N PHE A 175 -9.27 22.71 -4.16
CA PHE A 175 -9.23 22.49 -5.60
C PHE A 175 -10.36 23.26 -6.30
N SER A 176 -10.02 23.90 -7.43
CA SER A 176 -10.93 24.70 -8.26
C SER A 176 -12.08 23.87 -8.85
N PHE A 177 -11.87 22.56 -9.00
CA PHE A 177 -12.86 21.57 -9.47
C PHE A 177 -13.55 20.82 -8.32
N GLY A 178 -13.34 21.25 -7.07
CA GLY A 178 -13.85 20.58 -5.87
C GLY A 178 -12.98 19.41 -5.39
N PRO A 179 -13.28 18.83 -4.22
CA PRO A 179 -12.46 17.77 -3.64
C PRO A 179 -12.44 16.50 -4.48
N ALA A 180 -11.25 15.92 -4.64
CA ALA A 180 -11.05 14.71 -5.44
C ALA A 180 -11.49 13.42 -4.73
N THR A 181 -11.56 13.44 -3.39
CA THR A 181 -11.91 12.26 -2.58
C THR A 181 -12.91 12.63 -1.48
N ASN A 182 -13.61 11.62 -0.95
CA ASN A 182 -14.50 11.80 0.18
C ASN A 182 -13.76 12.07 1.51
N ALA A 183 -12.42 12.05 1.52
CA ALA A 183 -11.63 12.42 2.68
C ALA A 183 -11.73 13.91 3.06
N ALA A 184 -12.11 14.77 2.13
CA ALA A 184 -12.35 16.17 2.43
C ALA A 184 -13.77 16.46 2.97
N THR A 185 -14.71 15.54 2.78
CA THR A 185 -16.14 15.83 2.93
C THR A 185 -16.89 14.89 3.85
N GLN A 186 -16.54 13.59 3.89
CA GLN A 186 -17.32 12.57 4.60
C GLN A 186 -16.48 11.66 5.53
N PHE A 187 -15.36 11.12 5.04
CA PHE A 187 -14.62 10.06 5.74
C PHE A 187 -13.10 10.15 5.61
N THR A 188 -12.33 10.16 6.71
CA THR A 188 -10.86 10.15 6.57
C THR A 188 -10.35 8.89 5.88
N ASN A 189 -10.85 7.72 6.32
CA ASN A 189 -10.53 6.42 5.76
C ASN A 189 -11.81 5.73 5.32
N PHE A 190 -11.87 5.30 4.07
CA PHE A 190 -13.02 4.59 3.53
C PHE A 190 -12.64 3.15 3.20
N PHE A 191 -12.64 2.31 4.23
CA PHE A 191 -12.28 0.90 4.11
C PHE A 191 -13.38 0.10 3.43
N TYR A 192 -13.01 -0.54 2.34
CA TYR A 192 -13.83 -1.43 1.55
C TYR A 192 -13.18 -2.81 1.53
N TRP A 193 -13.80 -3.75 2.24
CA TRP A 193 -13.32 -5.12 2.36
C TRP A 193 -13.86 -5.94 1.20
N SER A 194 -12.95 -6.44 0.36
CA SER A 194 -13.30 -7.13 -0.88
C SER A 194 -12.48 -8.41 -1.07
N SER A 195 -12.86 -9.19 -2.07
CA SER A 195 -12.21 -10.43 -2.50
C SER A 195 -11.51 -10.25 -3.85
N LEU A 196 -10.83 -9.13 -4.05
CA LEU A 196 -10.19 -8.81 -5.34
C LEU A 196 -8.71 -9.23 -5.41
N ALA A 197 -8.08 -9.59 -4.29
CA ALA A 197 -6.67 -9.96 -4.29
C ALA A 197 -6.42 -11.32 -4.97
N LYS A 198 -5.26 -11.40 -5.62
CA LYS A 198 -4.75 -12.58 -6.34
C LYS A 198 -3.29 -12.82 -5.99
N SER A 199 -2.87 -14.08 -5.95
CA SER A 199 -1.48 -14.46 -5.73
C SER A 199 -1.08 -15.57 -6.70
N ASN A 200 0.15 -15.51 -7.20
CA ASN A 200 0.75 -16.50 -8.09
C ASN A 200 2.22 -16.68 -7.69
N TYR A 201 2.61 -17.88 -7.32
CA TYR A 201 3.96 -18.23 -6.93
C TYR A 201 4.41 -19.45 -7.71
N ASN A 202 5.64 -19.43 -8.20
CA ASN A 202 6.26 -20.56 -8.89
C ASN A 202 7.72 -20.65 -8.45
N ALA A 203 8.17 -21.82 -8.03
CA ALA A 203 9.55 -22.08 -7.69
C ALA A 203 9.97 -23.45 -8.21
N ALA A 204 11.21 -23.51 -8.69
CA ALA A 204 11.86 -24.73 -9.14
C ALA A 204 13.21 -24.88 -8.45
N PHE A 205 13.62 -26.11 -8.19
CA PHE A 205 14.96 -26.41 -7.71
C PHE A 205 15.55 -27.60 -8.44
N VAL A 206 16.88 -27.63 -8.51
CA VAL A 206 17.68 -28.73 -9.01
C VAL A 206 18.78 -29.01 -8.01
N SER A 207 18.87 -30.25 -7.58
CA SER A 207 19.88 -30.76 -6.66
C SER A 207 20.65 -31.88 -7.32
N TYR A 208 21.97 -31.82 -7.27
CA TYR A 208 22.84 -32.84 -7.83
C TYR A 208 23.91 -33.26 -6.83
N HIS A 209 23.98 -34.57 -6.61
CA HIS A 209 24.81 -35.21 -5.60
C HIS A 209 25.69 -36.28 -6.27
N ILE A 210 26.98 -36.33 -5.93
CA ILE A 210 27.93 -37.39 -6.29
C ILE A 210 28.59 -37.88 -5.01
N ARG A 211 28.64 -39.20 -4.79
CA ARG A 211 29.33 -39.78 -3.63
C ARG A 211 30.54 -40.61 -4.05
N ALA A 212 31.74 -40.12 -3.72
CA ALA A 212 33.01 -40.83 -3.84
C ALA A 212 33.20 -41.56 -5.18
N TYR A 213 32.83 -40.89 -6.29
CA TYR A 213 33.04 -41.40 -7.63
C TYR A 213 34.41 -40.95 -8.12
N ARG A 214 35.34 -41.90 -8.30
CA ARG A 214 36.74 -41.61 -8.71
C ARG A 214 37.42 -40.56 -7.82
N GLY A 215 37.13 -40.57 -6.51
CA GLY A 215 37.67 -39.60 -5.54
C GLY A 215 36.90 -38.27 -5.45
N LEU A 216 35.87 -38.06 -6.29
CA LEU A 216 35.03 -36.87 -6.24
C LEU A 216 33.77 -37.10 -5.39
N THR A 217 33.52 -36.17 -4.47
CA THR A 217 32.24 -35.99 -3.78
C THR A 217 31.77 -34.57 -4.04
N LEU A 218 30.53 -34.41 -4.48
CA LEU A 218 29.97 -33.11 -4.89
C LEU A 218 28.51 -33.04 -4.45
N ASP A 219 28.12 -31.92 -3.84
CA ASP A 219 26.73 -31.60 -3.53
C ASP A 219 26.43 -30.18 -4.05
N THR A 220 25.48 -30.06 -4.98
CA THR A 220 25.11 -28.79 -5.61
C THR A 220 23.60 -28.61 -5.60
N ASN A 221 23.15 -27.39 -5.33
CA ASN A 221 21.73 -27.03 -5.31
C ASN A 221 21.54 -25.69 -6.00
N PHE A 222 20.53 -25.60 -6.87
CA PHE A 222 20.11 -24.37 -7.53
C PHE A 222 18.60 -24.21 -7.36
N THR A 223 18.15 -23.04 -6.92
CA THR A 223 16.72 -22.73 -6.72
C THR A 223 16.38 -21.43 -7.43
N TYR A 224 15.32 -21.45 -8.23
CA TYR A 224 14.72 -20.28 -8.84
C TYR A 224 13.31 -20.10 -8.31
N ARG A 225 12.91 -18.87 -7.99
CA ARG A 225 11.55 -18.55 -7.54
C ARG A 225 11.08 -17.23 -8.13
N HIS A 226 9.79 -17.19 -8.42
CA HIS A 226 9.10 -16.03 -8.94
C HIS A 226 7.72 -15.93 -8.30
N SER A 227 7.41 -14.76 -7.74
CA SER A 227 6.14 -14.49 -7.08
C SER A 227 5.53 -13.19 -7.62
N GLN A 228 4.21 -13.22 -7.80
CA GLN A 228 3.40 -12.05 -8.06
C GLN A 228 2.21 -12.11 -7.10
N THR A 229 2.16 -11.18 -6.18
CA THR A 229 0.98 -10.99 -5.33
C THR A 229 0.41 -9.62 -5.63
N VAL A 230 -0.87 -9.58 -5.98
CA VAL A 230 -1.64 -8.34 -6.08
C VAL A 230 -2.56 -8.33 -4.87
N THR A 231 -2.07 -7.70 -3.80
CA THR A 231 -2.84 -7.37 -2.61
C THR A 231 -2.68 -5.88 -2.36
N ILE A 232 -3.79 -5.16 -2.24
CA ILE A 232 -3.82 -3.82 -1.69
C ILE A 232 -4.12 -4.04 -0.20
N LEU A 233 -3.10 -4.03 0.64
CA LEU A 233 -3.26 -4.08 2.10
C LEU A 233 -2.83 -2.74 2.66
N ILE A 234 -3.78 -1.94 3.14
CA ILE A 234 -3.47 -0.69 3.85
C ILE A 234 -3.41 -0.98 5.34
N THR A 235 -2.19 -1.13 5.87
CA THR A 235 -1.92 -0.97 7.31
C THR A 235 -1.70 0.51 7.59
N THR A 236 -2.50 1.10 8.47
CA THR A 236 -2.48 2.53 8.85
C THR A 236 -1.25 2.98 9.65
N THR A 237 -0.13 2.25 9.55
CA THR A 237 1.13 2.54 10.22
C THR A 237 2.29 2.35 9.24
N GLY A 238 2.54 3.38 8.43
CA GLY A 238 3.87 3.70 7.90
C GLY A 238 4.66 2.59 7.18
N LEU A 239 4.03 1.71 6.41
CA LEU A 239 4.74 0.77 5.55
C LEU A 239 4.14 0.76 4.13
N GLN A 240 5.06 0.99 3.19
CA GLN A 240 5.03 0.91 1.73
C GLN A 240 3.83 0.19 1.09
N ASP A 241 3.32 0.77 0.00
CA ASP A 241 2.56 0.05 -1.03
C ASP A 241 3.37 -1.18 -1.46
N LEU A 242 3.05 -2.35 -0.89
CA LEU A 242 3.82 -3.55 -1.08
C LEU A 242 3.26 -4.30 -2.30
N ILE A 243 3.57 -3.82 -3.51
CA ILE A 243 3.64 -4.73 -4.67
C ILE A 243 4.84 -5.64 -4.40
N VAL A 244 4.62 -6.73 -3.64
CA VAL A 244 5.64 -7.76 -3.46
C VAL A 244 5.74 -8.57 -4.74
N SER A 245 6.52 -8.06 -5.70
CA SER A 245 7.35 -8.94 -6.51
C SER A 245 8.58 -9.26 -5.66
N THR A 246 8.56 -10.38 -4.92
CA THR A 246 9.82 -10.86 -4.32
C THR A 246 10.60 -11.59 -5.40
N PHE A 247 11.21 -10.83 -6.30
CA PHE A 247 12.43 -11.30 -6.94
C PHE A 247 13.52 -11.28 -5.87
N SER A 248 13.74 -12.42 -5.22
CA SER A 248 14.96 -12.61 -4.44
C SER A 248 15.83 -13.64 -5.16
N PRO A 249 16.72 -13.20 -6.07
CA PRO A 249 17.99 -13.88 -6.16
C PRO A 249 18.68 -13.58 -4.82
N CYS A 250 19.08 -14.61 -4.07
CA CYS A 250 19.77 -14.45 -2.79
C CYS A 250 20.75 -13.25 -2.77
N TRP A 251 20.38 -12.16 -2.10
CA TRP A 251 21.27 -11.09 -1.67
C TRP A 251 20.78 -10.55 -0.33
N ALA A 252 21.15 -11.26 0.73
CA ALA A 252 21.29 -10.74 2.09
C ALA A 252 22.44 -11.53 2.73
N SER A 253 23.59 -10.86 2.82
CA SER A 253 24.87 -11.27 3.43
C SER A 253 25.00 -12.72 3.96
N GLY A 254 25.77 -13.55 3.24
CA GLY A 254 26.51 -14.66 3.83
C GLY A 254 26.22 -16.06 3.26
N SER A 255 27.07 -16.48 2.32
CA SER A 255 27.38 -17.87 1.92
C SER A 255 26.56 -18.51 0.78
N CYS A 256 27.00 -18.21 -0.45
CA CYS A 256 26.97 -19.16 -1.58
C CYS A 256 28.10 -20.20 -1.42
N LEU A 257 27.92 -21.40 -2.00
CA LEU A 257 28.88 -22.51 -2.08
C LEU A 257 29.29 -23.16 -0.74
N SER A 258 28.74 -24.36 -0.46
CA SER A 258 29.44 -25.34 0.38
C SER A 258 30.34 -26.19 -0.52
N MET A 259 31.58 -25.75 -0.73
CA MET A 259 32.67 -26.66 -1.06
C MET A 259 33.23 -27.16 0.27
N ALA A 260 32.84 -28.37 0.67
CA ALA A 260 33.49 -29.06 1.77
C ALA A 260 34.94 -29.40 1.36
N LYS A 261 35.90 -28.69 1.94
CA LYS A 261 37.32 -29.05 1.90
C LYS A 261 37.52 -30.35 2.72
N PRO A 262 38.16 -31.39 2.18
CA PRO A 262 38.47 -32.57 2.99
C PRO A 262 39.52 -32.20 4.04
N ARG A 263 39.26 -32.55 5.30
CA ARG A 263 40.28 -32.56 6.36
C ARG A 263 41.13 -33.81 6.16
N GLY A 264 42.45 -33.63 6.06
CA GLY A 264 43.42 -34.63 6.49
C GLY A 264 43.58 -34.60 8.00
#